data_AF-M0DBP3-F1
#
_entry.id   AF-M0DBP3-F1
#
_cell.length_a   1.000
_cell.length_b   1.000
_cell.length_c   1.000
_cell.angle_alpha   90.00
_cell.angle_beta   90.00
_cell.angle_gamma   90.00
#
_symmetry.space_group_name_H-M   'P 1'
#
loop_
_entity.id
_entity.type
_entity.pdbx_description
1 polymer ?
#
loop_
_entity_poly.entity_id
_entity_poly.type
_entity_poly.pdbx_seq_one_letter_code
_entity_poly.pdbx_strand_id
1 'polypeptide(L)'
;MASRAPSEESDDRPTDGGTSEWSPGGGGRPPWAALLGVILLVAAVAWFFRPTLHAVAYGLYTTPLLVVPLVAAVVAAWLFSGFSRSETASEYSVGGDDRQISPLRVAGVVFVVGVAVLSPVVNVVAGATLSDQTMTDTTAVKRLDDVDADNPRIVTRAVAEQYASNTLNRPQYRVGETAITVANGTPYWAAPLSPDGLFNVLTKKQAGTVLVDTTTQRANVRVVEGAMEKGVGTVFFESYRWHLLKNGEYLVDYGAPKMVVENGTQHIVVPYSKPTFHLTPIPHTTPTWGGVAVVDPDGSVRTLSPEESAESPVLAGQQLYPEDLARKRVAATKYRNGIVNTFTSHEDEIEVAPLPGDDNDQPFFVLTEEGPQYVVAVEPYGEAQGLREVWTIDGQT
;
A
#
# COMPACT_ATOMS: atom_id res chain seq x y z
N MET A 1 15.84 -54.24 -88.74
CA MET A 1 14.58 -54.46 -89.49
C MET A 1 13.86 -53.13 -89.58
N ALA A 2 13.38 -52.80 -90.77
CA ALA A 2 12.90 -51.49 -91.17
C ALA A 2 11.38 -51.37 -91.05
N SER A 3 10.92 -50.17 -90.68
CA SER A 3 9.86 -49.38 -91.33
C SER A 3 9.53 -48.19 -90.42
N ARG A 4 9.00 -47.04 -90.84
CA ARG A 4 9.00 -46.21 -92.06
C ARG A 4 8.19 -44.97 -91.62
N ALA A 5 8.63 -43.76 -91.96
CA ALA A 5 7.94 -42.47 -91.75
C ALA A 5 6.62 -42.38 -92.61
N PRO A 6 5.82 -41.29 -92.70
CA PRO A 6 6.21 -39.86 -92.56
C PRO A 6 5.14 -38.83 -92.06
N SER A 7 5.57 -37.56 -92.07
CA SER A 7 4.83 -36.29 -92.38
C SER A 7 3.72 -35.85 -91.41
N GLU A 8 3.52 -34.57 -91.08
CA GLU A 8 3.76 -33.35 -91.83
C GLU A 8 3.70 -32.14 -90.88
N GLU A 9 4.38 -31.08 -91.26
CA GLU A 9 4.51 -29.79 -90.58
C GLU A 9 3.48 -28.82 -91.17
N SER A 10 2.74 -28.10 -90.33
CA SER A 10 2.19 -26.78 -90.70
C SER A 10 1.85 -25.92 -89.48
N ASP A 11 2.42 -24.72 -89.49
CA ASP A 11 2.13 -23.56 -88.66
C ASP A 11 0.65 -23.12 -88.75
N ASP A 12 0.06 -22.64 -87.64
CA ASP A 12 -0.28 -21.21 -87.47
C ASP A 12 -1.19 -20.92 -86.25
N ARG A 13 -0.67 -20.05 -85.38
CA ARG A 13 -1.31 -18.97 -84.59
C ARG A 13 -2.28 -19.23 -83.40
N PRO A 14 -2.27 -18.29 -82.42
CA PRO A 14 -2.79 -18.50 -81.07
C PRO A 14 -4.24 -18.02 -80.91
N THR A 15 -4.97 -18.66 -80.00
CA THR A 15 -6.25 -18.16 -79.50
C THR A 15 -6.21 -18.02 -77.98
N ASP A 16 -6.59 -16.82 -77.55
CA ASP A 16 -6.78 -16.33 -76.19
C ASP A 16 -7.64 -17.22 -75.29
N GLY A 17 -7.46 -17.03 -73.98
CA GLY A 17 -8.60 -17.08 -73.06
C GLY A 17 -8.51 -18.08 -71.90
N GLY A 18 -7.35 -18.22 -71.26
CA GLY A 18 -7.26 -18.85 -69.94
C GLY A 18 -7.22 -17.80 -68.83
N THR A 19 -8.38 -17.31 -68.37
CA THR A 19 -8.46 -16.48 -67.16
C THR A 19 -8.02 -17.33 -65.96
N SER A 20 -6.77 -17.18 -65.55
CA SER A 20 -6.30 -17.64 -64.24
C SER A 20 -7.04 -16.85 -63.16
N GLU A 21 -7.90 -17.55 -62.44
CA GLU A 21 -8.60 -17.07 -61.25
C GLU A 21 -7.54 -16.78 -60.17
N TRP A 22 -7.08 -15.53 -60.12
CA TRP A 22 -6.26 -14.99 -59.04
C TRP A 22 -7.13 -14.99 -57.78
N SER A 23 -6.94 -15.98 -56.91
CA SER A 23 -7.37 -15.87 -55.51
C SER A 23 -6.48 -14.83 -54.82
N PRO A 24 -7.02 -13.68 -54.36
CA PRO A 24 -6.23 -12.77 -53.55
C PRO A 24 -5.91 -13.50 -52.25
N GLY A 25 -4.61 -13.72 -52.02
CA GLY A 25 -4.11 -14.32 -50.79
C GLY A 25 -4.76 -13.64 -49.59
N GLY A 26 -5.36 -14.46 -48.72
CA GLY A 26 -5.82 -14.01 -47.43
C GLY A 26 -4.65 -13.35 -46.72
N GLY A 27 -4.74 -12.02 -46.54
CA GLY A 27 -3.83 -11.24 -45.72
C GLY A 27 -3.96 -11.69 -44.27
N GLY A 28 -3.35 -12.82 -43.94
CA GLY A 28 -3.19 -13.28 -42.58
C GLY A 28 -2.40 -12.22 -41.84
N ARG A 29 -3.06 -11.53 -40.89
CA ARG A 29 -2.37 -10.63 -39.95
C ARG A 29 -1.18 -11.41 -39.37
N PRO A 30 0.04 -10.85 -39.38
CA PRO A 30 1.19 -11.60 -38.93
C PRO A 30 1.01 -11.97 -37.45
N PRO A 31 1.46 -13.15 -37.00
CA PRO A 31 1.15 -13.71 -35.68
C PRO A 31 1.58 -12.79 -34.52
N TRP A 32 2.60 -11.94 -34.73
CA TRP A 32 3.04 -10.94 -33.76
C TRP A 32 2.03 -9.80 -33.55
N ALA A 33 1.19 -9.48 -34.54
CA ALA A 33 0.18 -8.42 -34.41
C ALA A 33 -0.94 -8.83 -33.44
N ALA A 34 -1.31 -10.11 -33.43
CA ALA A 34 -2.24 -10.66 -32.45
C ALA A 34 -1.63 -10.65 -31.04
N LEU A 35 -0.36 -11.08 -30.91
CA LEU A 35 0.37 -11.06 -29.64
C LEU A 35 0.51 -9.65 -29.07
N LEU A 36 0.90 -8.69 -29.91
CA LEU A 36 1.02 -7.27 -29.54
C LEU A 36 -0.34 -6.69 -29.14
N GLY A 37 -1.41 -7.04 -29.86
CA GLY A 37 -2.78 -6.67 -29.49
C GLY A 37 -3.18 -7.18 -28.10
N VAL A 38 -2.86 -8.43 -27.78
CA VAL A 38 -3.10 -9.00 -26.44
C VAL A 38 -2.28 -8.30 -25.37
N ILE A 39 -0.99 -8.03 -25.62
CA ILE A 39 -0.12 -7.31 -24.67
C ILE A 39 -0.68 -5.91 -24.39
N LEU A 40 -1.07 -5.17 -25.43
CA LEU A 40 -1.66 -3.84 -25.27
C LEU A 40 -2.97 -3.88 -24.50
N LEU A 41 -3.83 -4.88 -24.76
CA LEU A 41 -5.07 -5.07 -24.01
C LEU A 41 -4.79 -5.35 -22.53
N VAL A 42 -3.86 -6.26 -22.23
CA VAL A 42 -3.47 -6.59 -20.85
C VAL A 42 -2.88 -5.35 -20.15
N ALA A 43 -2.01 -4.60 -20.83
CA ALA A 43 -1.44 -3.36 -20.30
C ALA A 43 -2.52 -2.30 -20.03
N ALA A 44 -3.49 -2.14 -20.94
CA ALA A 44 -4.61 -1.22 -20.76
C ALA A 44 -5.51 -1.63 -19.58
N VAL A 45 -5.81 -2.93 -19.44
CA VAL A 45 -6.56 -3.47 -18.30
C VAL A 45 -5.78 -3.26 -16.99
N ALA A 46 -4.48 -3.57 -16.97
CA ALA A 46 -3.62 -3.37 -15.80
C ALA A 46 -3.52 -1.88 -15.42
N TRP A 47 -3.40 -0.99 -16.40
CA TRP A 47 -3.42 0.46 -16.17
C TRP A 47 -4.76 0.93 -15.60
N PHE A 48 -5.88 0.42 -16.13
CA PHE A 48 -7.21 0.74 -15.63
C PHE A 48 -7.41 0.25 -14.19
N PHE A 49 -7.03 -1.00 -13.89
CA PHE A 49 -7.11 -1.60 -12.56
C PHE A 49 -5.87 -1.33 -11.69
N ARG A 50 -5.00 -0.38 -12.06
CA ARG A 50 -3.80 -0.09 -11.27
C ARG A 50 -4.07 0.17 -9.79
N PRO A 51 -5.17 0.82 -9.35
CA PRO A 51 -5.40 1.02 -7.91
C PRO A 51 -5.51 -0.29 -7.12
N THR A 52 -6.10 -1.35 -7.70
CA THR A 52 -6.16 -2.68 -7.05
C THR A 52 -4.83 -3.42 -7.12
N LEU A 53 -3.95 -3.04 -8.06
CA LEU A 53 -2.60 -3.59 -8.19
C LEU A 53 -1.56 -2.81 -7.37
N HIS A 54 -1.96 -1.74 -6.67
CA HIS A 54 -1.06 -0.86 -5.94
C HIS A 54 -0.20 -1.61 -4.93
N ALA A 55 -0.79 -2.47 -4.08
CA ALA A 55 -0.03 -3.20 -3.07
C ALA A 55 1.06 -4.09 -3.69
N VAL A 56 0.77 -4.75 -4.81
CA VAL A 56 1.73 -5.57 -5.55
C VAL A 56 2.82 -4.69 -6.17
N ALA A 57 2.42 -3.63 -6.88
CA ALA A 57 3.36 -2.72 -7.54
C ALA A 57 4.30 -2.02 -6.53
N TYR A 58 3.74 -1.50 -5.44
CA TYR A 58 4.47 -0.85 -4.36
C TYR A 58 5.38 -1.85 -3.62
N GLY A 59 4.89 -3.06 -3.31
CA GLY A 59 5.71 -4.10 -2.69
C GLY A 59 6.91 -4.51 -3.55
N LEU A 60 6.72 -4.67 -4.86
CA LEU A 60 7.81 -4.94 -5.80
C LEU A 60 8.78 -3.75 -5.90
N TYR A 61 8.26 -2.52 -5.95
CA TYR A 61 9.05 -1.30 -6.01
C TYR A 61 9.93 -1.10 -4.77
N THR A 62 9.40 -1.39 -3.58
CA THR A 62 10.09 -1.19 -2.29
C THR A 62 11.02 -2.34 -1.90
N THR A 63 11.04 -3.43 -2.67
CA THR A 63 11.89 -4.60 -2.38
C THR A 63 12.96 -4.76 -3.47
N PRO A 64 13.99 -3.90 -3.51
CA PRO A 64 15.01 -3.92 -4.57
C PRO A 64 15.77 -5.26 -4.65
N LEU A 65 15.85 -5.99 -3.53
CA LEU A 65 16.55 -7.27 -3.49
C LEU A 65 15.81 -8.41 -4.23
N LEU A 66 14.55 -8.23 -4.66
CA LEU A 66 13.82 -9.24 -5.46
C LEU A 66 14.49 -9.58 -6.80
N VAL A 67 15.38 -8.70 -7.29
CA VAL A 67 16.17 -8.97 -8.50
C VAL A 67 17.11 -10.16 -8.30
N VAL A 68 17.67 -10.35 -7.10
CA VAL A 68 18.60 -11.46 -6.81
C VAL A 68 17.94 -12.84 -6.96
N PRO A 69 16.81 -13.17 -6.28
CA PRO A 69 16.14 -14.45 -6.46
C PRO A 69 15.56 -14.60 -7.87
N LEU A 70 15.17 -13.50 -8.53
CA LEU A 70 14.71 -13.55 -9.93
C LEU A 70 15.84 -13.98 -10.87
N VAL A 71 17.03 -13.37 -10.77
CA VAL A 71 18.20 -13.75 -11.57
C VAL A 71 18.61 -15.19 -11.25
N ALA A 72 18.64 -15.57 -9.97
CA ALA A 72 18.95 -16.94 -9.55
C ALA A 72 17.95 -17.95 -10.13
N ALA A 73 16.66 -17.63 -10.16
CA ALA A 73 15.62 -18.46 -10.75
C ALA A 73 15.81 -18.64 -12.27
N VAL A 74 16.14 -17.56 -12.99
CA VAL A 74 16.42 -17.61 -14.43
C VAL A 74 17.65 -18.47 -14.72
N VAL A 75 18.74 -18.29 -13.94
CA VAL A 75 19.96 -19.09 -14.06
C VAL A 75 19.67 -20.57 -13.76
N ALA A 76 18.92 -20.86 -12.69
CA ALA A 76 18.54 -22.24 -12.34
C ALA A 76 17.69 -22.90 -13.43
N ALA A 77 16.74 -22.18 -14.02
CA ALA A 77 15.94 -22.67 -15.13
C ALA A 77 16.81 -22.97 -16.36
N TRP A 78 17.74 -22.07 -16.67
CA TRP A 78 18.68 -22.24 -17.79
C TRP A 78 19.58 -23.45 -17.59
N LEU A 79 20.22 -23.59 -16.41
CA LEU A 79 21.05 -24.75 -16.06
C LEU A 79 20.26 -26.06 -16.12
N PHE A 80 19.06 -26.07 -15.54
CA PHE A 80 18.18 -27.25 -15.57
C PHE A 80 17.80 -27.64 -17.00
N SER A 81 17.49 -26.66 -17.86
CA SER A 81 17.17 -26.91 -19.27
C SER A 81 18.35 -27.48 -20.07
N GLY A 82 19.59 -27.14 -19.68
CA GLY A 82 20.81 -27.73 -20.24
C GLY A 82 21.02 -29.17 -19.78
N PHE A 83 20.74 -29.45 -18.50
CA PHE A 83 20.88 -30.78 -17.89
C PHE A 83 19.78 -31.76 -18.34
N SER A 84 18.55 -31.29 -18.53
CA SER A 84 17.43 -32.12 -19.00
C SER A 84 17.57 -32.57 -20.47
N ARG A 85 18.52 -31.99 -21.22
CA ARG A 85 18.87 -32.46 -22.57
C ARG A 85 19.78 -33.69 -22.57
N SER A 86 20.44 -34.02 -21.45
CA SER A 86 21.24 -35.24 -21.30
C SER A 86 20.42 -36.36 -20.68
N GLU A 87 19.62 -37.07 -21.47
CA GLU A 87 18.94 -38.39 -21.29
C GLU A 87 18.34 -38.82 -19.93
N THR A 88 18.40 -37.99 -18.89
CA THR A 88 18.00 -38.32 -17.52
C THR A 88 16.79 -37.46 -17.18
N ALA A 89 15.69 -37.68 -17.91
CA ALA A 89 14.41 -37.07 -17.56
C ALA A 89 14.03 -37.56 -16.16
N SER A 90 14.15 -36.67 -15.17
CA SER A 90 13.89 -36.97 -13.77
C SER A 90 12.38 -37.09 -13.56
N GLU A 91 11.84 -38.26 -13.90
CA GLU A 91 10.49 -38.66 -13.52
C GLU A 91 10.48 -38.96 -12.02
N TYR A 92 9.54 -38.36 -11.29
CA TYR A 92 9.28 -38.69 -9.90
C TYR A 92 7.78 -38.90 -9.74
N SER A 93 7.38 -40.07 -9.26
CA SER A 93 5.98 -40.40 -9.03
C SER A 93 5.57 -39.96 -7.63
N VAL A 94 4.52 -39.13 -7.53
CA VAL A 94 3.87 -38.80 -6.26
C VAL A 94 2.39 -39.10 -6.45
N GLY A 95 1.90 -40.17 -5.82
CA GLY A 95 0.48 -40.54 -5.86
C GLY A 95 -0.01 -41.17 -7.17
N GLY A 96 0.88 -41.72 -8.00
CA GLY A 96 0.52 -42.44 -9.23
C GLY A 96 0.43 -41.58 -10.50
N ASP A 97 0.62 -40.26 -10.40
CA ASP A 97 0.75 -39.37 -11.56
C ASP A 97 2.22 -39.04 -11.82
N ASP A 98 2.72 -39.38 -13.01
CA ASP A 98 4.05 -38.96 -13.46
C ASP A 98 4.02 -37.46 -13.78
N ARG A 99 4.68 -36.66 -12.93
CA ARG A 99 4.80 -35.20 -13.14
C ARG A 99 6.21 -34.86 -13.57
N GLN A 100 6.36 -34.42 -14.82
CA GLN A 100 7.64 -33.89 -15.30
C GLN A 100 7.99 -32.57 -14.57
N ILE A 101 9.21 -32.47 -14.05
CA ILE A 101 9.75 -31.22 -13.51
C ILE A 101 10.16 -30.35 -14.70
N SER A 102 9.44 -29.25 -14.93
CA SER A 102 9.80 -28.29 -15.96
C SER A 102 10.83 -27.27 -15.45
N PRO A 103 11.66 -26.68 -16.33
CA PRO A 103 12.55 -25.57 -15.96
C PRO A 103 11.83 -24.42 -15.24
N LEU A 104 10.57 -24.16 -15.61
CA LEU A 104 9.72 -23.15 -14.97
C LEU A 104 9.38 -23.49 -13.51
N ARG A 105 9.16 -24.77 -13.19
CA ARG A 105 8.94 -25.22 -11.81
C ARG A 105 10.20 -25.02 -10.97
N VAL A 106 11.36 -25.38 -11.52
CA VAL A 106 12.66 -25.15 -10.86
C VAL A 106 12.88 -23.65 -10.61
N ALA A 107 12.63 -22.81 -11.62
CA ALA A 107 12.70 -21.35 -11.48
C ALA A 107 11.78 -20.86 -10.35
N GLY A 108 10.53 -21.31 -10.34
CA GLY A 108 9.53 -20.93 -9.33
C GLY A 108 9.96 -21.34 -7.92
N VAL A 109 10.46 -22.56 -7.73
CA VAL A 109 10.97 -23.03 -6.43
C VAL A 109 12.17 -22.20 -5.98
N VAL A 110 13.16 -21.99 -6.84
CA VAL A 110 14.36 -21.19 -6.52
C VAL A 110 13.98 -19.74 -6.19
N PHE A 111 13.05 -19.16 -6.93
CA PHE A 111 12.55 -17.82 -6.64
C PHE A 111 11.91 -17.75 -5.26
N VAL A 112 10.96 -18.65 -4.95
CA VAL A 112 10.25 -18.68 -3.67
C VAL A 112 11.20 -18.91 -2.50
N VAL A 113 12.12 -19.88 -2.63
CA VAL A 113 13.13 -20.15 -1.60
C VAL A 113 14.05 -18.95 -1.41
N GLY A 114 14.52 -18.35 -2.51
CA GLY A 114 15.38 -17.16 -2.46
C GLY A 114 14.69 -15.97 -1.78
N VAL A 115 13.42 -15.70 -2.11
CA VAL A 115 12.61 -14.67 -1.43
C VAL A 115 12.45 -15.00 0.05
N ALA A 116 12.12 -16.24 0.41
CA ALA A 116 11.94 -16.65 1.80
C ALA A 116 13.21 -16.49 2.65
N VAL A 117 14.39 -16.78 2.07
CA VAL A 117 15.68 -16.66 2.75
C VAL A 117 16.13 -15.19 2.86
N LEU A 118 15.93 -14.39 1.81
CA LEU A 118 16.43 -13.02 1.75
C LEU A 118 15.54 -12.00 2.47
N SER A 119 14.21 -12.23 2.53
CA SER A 119 13.27 -11.27 3.12
C SER A 119 13.57 -10.95 4.59
N PRO A 120 13.85 -11.92 5.48
CA PRO A 120 14.21 -11.63 6.86
C PRO A 120 15.47 -10.76 6.97
N VAL A 121 16.49 -11.05 6.16
CA VAL A 121 17.76 -10.31 6.16
C VAL A 121 17.53 -8.84 5.76
N VAL A 122 16.75 -8.60 4.70
CA VAL A 122 16.41 -7.24 4.26
C VAL A 122 15.63 -6.49 5.33
N ASN A 123 14.66 -7.13 5.97
CA ASN A 123 13.86 -6.51 7.02
C ASN A 123 14.70 -6.13 8.25
N VAL A 124 15.68 -6.96 8.62
CA VAL A 124 16.62 -6.68 9.71
C VAL A 124 17.53 -5.50 9.36
N VAL A 125 18.10 -5.46 8.14
CA VAL A 125 18.94 -4.34 7.70
C VAL A 125 18.13 -3.04 7.61
N ALA A 126 16.93 -3.08 7.05
CA ALA A 126 16.04 -1.92 7.00
C ALA A 126 15.64 -1.43 8.40
N GLY A 127 15.41 -2.35 9.33
CA GLY A 127 15.15 -2.02 10.74
C GLY A 127 16.35 -1.34 11.40
N ALA A 128 17.57 -1.83 11.18
CA ALA A 128 18.78 -1.21 11.72
C ALA A 128 19.02 0.19 11.15
N THR A 129 18.87 0.37 9.83
CA THR A 129 18.97 1.70 9.20
C THR A 129 17.92 2.67 9.75
N LEU A 130 16.68 2.21 9.92
CA LEU A 130 15.60 3.03 10.48
C LEU A 130 15.84 3.37 11.96
N SER A 131 16.44 2.44 12.72
CA SER A 131 16.90 2.67 14.09
C SER A 131 17.93 3.79 14.15
N ASP A 132 18.99 3.71 13.33
CA ASP A 132 20.07 4.71 13.32
C ASP A 132 19.54 6.10 12.97
N GLN A 133 18.65 6.19 11.97
CA GLN A 133 17.95 7.43 11.60
C GLN A 133 17.14 7.97 12.77
N THR A 134 16.30 7.12 13.39
CA THR A 134 15.45 7.52 14.52
C THR A 134 16.28 7.99 15.70
N MET A 135 17.33 7.26 16.08
CA MET A 135 18.22 7.62 17.20
C MET A 135 19.01 8.91 16.92
N THR A 136 19.36 9.19 15.67
CA THR A 136 20.05 10.43 15.28
C THR A 136 19.13 11.65 15.41
N ASP A 137 17.85 11.49 15.06
CA ASP A 137 16.86 12.57 15.09
C ASP A 137 16.22 12.75 16.48
N THR A 138 16.54 11.87 17.43
CA THR A 138 15.93 11.87 18.78
C THR A 138 16.80 12.62 19.79
N THR A 139 16.15 13.35 20.69
CA THR A 139 16.81 13.96 21.85
C THR A 139 16.16 13.52 23.16
N ALA A 140 16.98 13.27 24.18
CA ALA A 140 16.49 12.95 25.51
C ALA A 140 16.05 14.24 26.23
N VAL A 141 14.78 14.29 26.59
CA VAL A 141 14.20 15.40 27.37
C VAL A 141 14.05 15.02 28.84
N LYS A 142 14.13 16.01 29.74
CA LYS A 142 13.95 15.78 31.19
C LYS A 142 12.48 15.78 31.61
N ARG A 143 11.60 16.32 30.77
CA ARG A 143 10.18 16.52 31.02
C ARG A 143 9.44 16.39 29.71
N LEU A 144 8.28 15.75 29.75
CA LEU A 144 7.34 15.73 28.64
C LEU A 144 6.58 17.05 28.59
N ASP A 145 6.02 17.37 27.43
CA ASP A 145 5.19 18.55 27.27
C ASP A 145 3.88 18.41 28.02
N ASP A 146 3.36 19.53 28.51
CA ASP A 146 2.12 19.53 29.25
C ASP A 146 0.95 19.30 28.30
N VAL A 147 0.03 18.42 28.72
CA VAL A 147 -1.22 18.17 28.00
C VAL A 147 -2.05 19.44 28.03
N ASP A 148 -2.73 19.75 26.92
CA ASP A 148 -3.69 20.86 26.86
C ASP A 148 -4.82 20.62 27.88
N ALA A 149 -4.78 21.38 28.98
CA ALA A 149 -5.72 21.26 30.07
C ALA A 149 -7.15 21.72 29.72
N ASP A 150 -7.29 22.56 28.69
CA ASP A 150 -8.58 23.02 28.20
C ASP A 150 -9.24 21.97 27.28
N ASN A 151 -8.45 21.08 26.70
CA ASN A 151 -8.90 20.03 25.78
C ASN A 151 -8.46 18.61 26.20
N PRO A 152 -8.83 18.14 27.40
CA PRO A 152 -8.42 16.81 27.88
C PRO A 152 -9.09 15.70 27.05
N ARG A 153 -8.35 14.64 26.72
CA ARG A 153 -8.93 13.46 26.05
C ARG A 153 -9.58 12.52 27.07
N ILE A 154 -10.90 12.65 27.25
CA ILE A 154 -11.67 11.87 28.23
C ILE A 154 -12.37 10.66 27.57
N VAL A 155 -12.89 10.82 26.36
CA VAL A 155 -13.67 9.78 25.67
C VAL A 155 -12.76 8.85 24.88
N THR A 156 -12.82 7.55 25.17
CA THR A 156 -12.10 6.52 24.41
C THR A 156 -12.76 6.24 23.06
N ARG A 157 -12.02 5.61 22.14
CA ARG A 157 -12.52 5.29 20.79
C ARG A 157 -13.82 4.48 20.83
N ALA A 158 -13.85 3.40 21.61
CA ALA A 158 -15.01 2.52 21.73
C ALA A 158 -16.27 3.26 22.24
N VAL A 159 -16.12 4.16 23.22
CA VAL A 159 -17.24 4.96 23.72
C VAL A 159 -17.72 5.95 22.66
N ALA A 160 -16.79 6.58 21.93
CA ALA A 160 -17.15 7.49 20.84
C ALA A 160 -17.88 6.78 19.69
N GLU A 161 -17.45 5.57 19.31
CA GLU A 161 -18.14 4.74 18.31
C GLU A 161 -19.56 4.39 18.75
N GLN A 162 -19.76 4.08 20.04
CA GLN A 162 -21.10 3.85 20.58
C GLN A 162 -21.96 5.12 20.55
N TYR A 163 -21.40 6.29 20.89
CA TYR A 163 -22.13 7.56 20.81
C TYR A 163 -22.48 7.92 19.37
N ALA A 164 -21.53 7.80 18.44
CA ALA A 164 -21.76 8.05 17.02
C ALA A 164 -22.85 7.13 16.46
N SER A 165 -22.77 5.82 16.71
CA SER A 165 -23.76 4.85 16.21
C SER A 165 -25.15 5.04 16.81
N ASN A 166 -25.25 5.36 18.10
CA ASN A 166 -26.55 5.61 18.77
C ASN A 166 -27.29 6.83 18.23
N THR A 167 -26.57 7.80 17.66
CA THR A 167 -27.19 9.00 17.04
C THR A 167 -27.59 8.80 15.59
N LEU A 168 -27.21 7.65 14.98
CA LEU A 168 -27.45 7.40 13.57
C LEU A 168 -28.89 6.96 13.31
N ASN A 169 -29.65 7.80 12.58
CA ASN A 169 -31.03 7.53 12.16
C ASN A 169 -31.15 7.21 10.66
N ARG A 170 -30.06 6.76 10.01
CA ARG A 170 -30.00 6.51 8.56
C ARG A 170 -29.71 5.03 8.27
N PRO A 171 -30.74 4.19 8.01
CA PRO A 171 -30.57 2.74 7.84
C PRO A 171 -29.69 2.29 6.68
N GLN A 172 -29.37 3.17 5.73
CA GLN A 172 -28.54 2.87 4.57
C GLN A 172 -27.06 3.23 4.77
N TYR A 173 -26.72 3.72 5.96
CA TYR A 173 -25.40 4.23 6.30
C TYR A 173 -24.94 3.63 7.63
N ARG A 174 -23.64 3.68 7.84
CA ARG A 174 -22.97 3.32 9.08
C ARG A 174 -21.89 4.34 9.40
N VAL A 175 -21.53 4.39 10.67
CA VAL A 175 -20.32 5.08 11.12
C VAL A 175 -19.12 4.25 10.63
N GLY A 176 -18.21 4.89 9.90
CA GLY A 176 -16.96 4.28 9.45
C GLY A 176 -15.90 4.24 10.55
N GLU A 177 -14.67 3.94 10.16
CA GLU A 177 -13.52 3.93 11.08
C GLU A 177 -13.30 5.32 11.69
N THR A 178 -13.08 5.36 13.00
CA THR A 178 -12.90 6.60 13.76
C THR A 178 -11.43 6.99 13.85
N ALA A 179 -11.14 8.27 13.62
CA ALA A 179 -9.82 8.85 13.85
C ALA A 179 -9.97 10.21 14.53
N ILE A 180 -8.95 10.65 15.27
CA ILE A 180 -9.01 11.96 15.90
C ILE A 180 -8.80 13.06 14.86
N THR A 181 -9.56 14.14 14.97
CA THR A 181 -9.35 15.41 14.26
C THR A 181 -9.50 16.55 15.25
N VAL A 182 -8.84 17.68 14.96
CA VAL A 182 -9.03 18.91 15.74
C VAL A 182 -9.99 19.82 14.97
N ALA A 183 -11.07 20.27 15.59
CA ALA A 183 -11.97 21.24 14.97
C ALA A 183 -12.14 22.43 15.92
N ASN A 184 -11.73 23.62 15.45
CA ASN A 184 -11.73 24.85 16.25
C ASN A 184 -10.96 24.71 17.58
N GLY A 185 -9.82 24.03 17.57
CA GLY A 185 -8.98 23.79 18.76
C GLY A 185 -9.44 22.60 19.63
N THR A 186 -10.66 22.10 19.45
CA THR A 186 -11.16 20.97 20.23
C THR A 186 -10.94 19.64 19.50
N PRO A 187 -10.38 18.60 20.16
CA PRO A 187 -10.24 17.27 19.58
C PRO A 187 -11.57 16.52 19.56
N TYR A 188 -11.88 15.93 18.41
CA TYR A 188 -13.06 15.09 18.16
C TYR A 188 -12.63 13.72 17.63
N TRP A 189 -13.36 12.67 18.00
CA TRP A 189 -13.39 11.45 17.20
C TRP A 189 -14.25 11.69 15.97
N ALA A 190 -13.62 11.69 14.81
CA ALA A 190 -14.25 11.87 13.53
C ALA A 190 -14.45 10.52 12.84
N ALA A 191 -15.65 10.29 12.34
CA ALA A 191 -15.98 9.12 11.54
C ALA A 191 -16.71 9.53 10.26
N PRO A 192 -16.37 8.95 9.11
CA PRO A 192 -17.15 9.15 7.91
C PRO A 192 -18.52 8.49 8.06
N LEU A 193 -19.55 9.15 7.57
CA LEU A 193 -20.87 8.56 7.44
C LEU A 193 -20.95 7.81 6.09
N SER A 194 -20.50 6.56 6.12
CA SER A 194 -20.31 5.72 4.94
C SER A 194 -21.55 4.91 4.59
N PRO A 195 -21.79 4.58 3.32
CA PRO A 195 -22.86 3.65 2.94
C PRO A 195 -22.69 2.27 3.60
N ASP A 196 -23.80 1.63 3.94
CA ASP A 196 -23.81 0.30 4.57
C ASP A 196 -24.45 -0.78 3.69
N GLY A 197 -23.79 -1.93 3.59
CA GLY A 197 -24.19 -3.04 2.71
C GLY A 197 -23.78 -2.88 1.25
N LEU A 198 -23.59 -4.01 0.57
CA LEU A 198 -22.98 -4.09 -0.78
C LEU A 198 -23.65 -3.16 -1.82
N PHE A 199 -24.99 -3.15 -1.87
CA PHE A 199 -25.73 -2.33 -2.83
C PHE A 199 -25.52 -0.83 -2.58
N ASN A 200 -25.51 -0.39 -1.31
CA ASN A 200 -25.33 1.01 -0.97
C ASN A 200 -23.88 1.46 -1.19
N VAL A 201 -22.90 0.61 -0.86
CA VAL A 201 -21.47 0.86 -1.11
C VAL A 201 -21.17 1.06 -2.62
N LEU A 202 -21.96 0.45 -3.49
CA LEU A 202 -21.87 0.59 -4.95
C LEU A 202 -22.65 1.78 -5.53
N THR A 203 -23.75 2.21 -4.88
CA THR A 203 -24.72 3.16 -5.47
C THR A 203 -24.83 4.50 -4.74
N LYS A 204 -24.31 4.60 -3.52
CA LYS A 204 -24.38 5.79 -2.68
C LYS A 204 -22.99 6.36 -2.44
N LYS A 205 -22.97 7.64 -2.07
CA LYS A 205 -21.78 8.39 -1.68
C LYS A 205 -21.73 8.48 -0.14
N GLN A 206 -20.56 8.76 0.42
CA GLN A 206 -20.45 9.16 1.83
C GLN A 206 -21.32 10.40 2.06
N ALA A 207 -22.12 10.42 3.12
CA ALA A 207 -23.16 11.44 3.36
C ALA A 207 -22.79 12.52 4.37
N GLY A 208 -21.61 12.41 4.99
CA GLY A 208 -21.14 13.39 5.97
C GLY A 208 -20.01 12.86 6.84
N THR A 209 -19.80 13.56 7.95
CA THR A 209 -18.84 13.23 9.01
C THR A 209 -19.52 13.35 10.36
N VAL A 210 -19.41 12.32 11.20
CA VAL A 210 -19.85 12.34 12.60
C VAL A 210 -18.65 12.73 13.45
N LEU A 211 -18.83 13.73 14.32
CA LEU A 211 -17.82 14.22 15.25
C LEU A 211 -18.32 13.98 16.67
N VAL A 212 -17.54 13.27 17.48
CA VAL A 212 -17.82 13.03 18.90
C VAL A 212 -16.77 13.75 19.73
N ASP A 213 -17.22 14.67 20.57
CA ASP A 213 -16.35 15.50 21.41
C ASP A 213 -15.54 14.63 22.37
N THR A 214 -14.21 14.75 22.36
CA THR A 214 -13.36 13.94 23.24
C THR A 214 -13.21 14.54 24.64
N THR A 215 -13.61 15.80 24.84
CA THR A 215 -13.34 16.60 26.05
C THR A 215 -14.40 16.48 27.13
N THR A 216 -15.49 15.74 26.86
CA THR A 216 -16.63 15.65 27.77
C THR A 216 -17.15 14.22 27.87
N GLN A 217 -17.55 13.82 29.08
CA GLN A 217 -18.19 12.52 29.29
C GLN A 217 -19.63 12.44 28.76
N ARG A 218 -20.22 13.58 28.36
CA ARG A 218 -21.55 13.60 27.77
C ARG A 218 -21.48 13.11 26.32
N ALA A 219 -22.54 12.46 25.85
CA ALA A 219 -22.70 12.14 24.44
C ALA A 219 -22.95 13.43 23.62
N ASN A 220 -21.88 14.18 23.35
CA ASN A 220 -21.88 15.39 22.53
C ASN A 220 -21.44 15.02 21.12
N VAL A 221 -22.43 14.81 20.25
CA VAL A 221 -22.23 14.36 18.86
C VAL A 221 -22.73 15.42 17.90
N ARG A 222 -21.91 15.76 16.91
CA ARG A 222 -22.25 16.67 15.81
C ARG A 222 -22.13 15.92 14.49
N VAL A 223 -23.11 16.08 13.61
CA VAL A 223 -23.03 15.56 12.25
C VAL A 223 -22.83 16.73 11.30
N VAL A 224 -21.75 16.69 10.52
CA VAL A 224 -21.51 17.60 9.41
C VAL A 224 -22.05 16.93 8.16
N GLU A 225 -23.15 17.45 7.65
CA GLU A 225 -23.82 16.90 6.48
C GLU A 225 -23.17 17.40 5.20
N GLY A 226 -22.98 16.50 4.24
CA GLY A 226 -22.41 16.83 2.95
C GLY A 226 -22.03 15.55 2.22
N ALA A 227 -22.43 15.42 0.96
CA ALA A 227 -21.98 14.28 0.17
C ALA A 227 -20.53 14.50 -0.28
N MET A 228 -19.65 13.52 -0.06
CA MET A 228 -18.33 13.51 -0.71
C MET A 228 -18.46 12.90 -2.10
N GLU A 229 -17.95 13.56 -3.13
CA GLU A 229 -17.92 12.97 -4.46
C GLU A 229 -17.06 11.71 -4.52
N LYS A 230 -15.94 11.71 -3.79
CA LYS A 230 -15.08 10.54 -3.58
C LYS A 230 -14.96 10.30 -2.08
N GLY A 231 -15.67 9.29 -1.59
CA GLY A 231 -15.90 9.09 -0.16
C GLY A 231 -15.18 7.87 0.42
N VAL A 232 -15.16 7.79 1.74
CA VAL A 232 -14.79 6.59 2.52
C VAL A 232 -15.97 5.61 2.55
N GLY A 233 -15.67 4.32 2.50
CA GLY A 233 -16.65 3.24 2.56
C GLY A 233 -17.43 3.00 1.26
N THR A 234 -16.99 3.59 0.15
CA THR A 234 -17.46 3.31 -1.22
C THR A 234 -16.41 2.50 -1.99
N VAL A 235 -16.78 1.95 -3.16
CA VAL A 235 -15.90 1.13 -4.01
C VAL A 235 -15.66 1.75 -5.38
N PHE A 236 -14.59 1.30 -6.06
CA PHE A 236 -14.22 1.71 -7.41
C PHE A 236 -14.20 3.23 -7.59
N PHE A 237 -14.89 3.77 -8.59
CA PHE A 237 -14.83 5.17 -8.99
C PHE A 237 -15.40 6.15 -7.96
N GLU A 238 -16.18 5.71 -6.98
CA GLU A 238 -16.65 6.56 -5.86
C GLU A 238 -15.73 6.48 -4.65
N SER A 239 -14.75 5.58 -4.64
CA SER A 239 -13.79 5.40 -3.56
C SER A 239 -12.73 6.49 -3.58
N TYR A 240 -12.54 7.17 -2.44
CA TYR A 240 -11.43 8.10 -2.27
C TYR A 240 -10.09 7.43 -2.60
N ARG A 241 -9.87 6.19 -2.16
CA ARG A 241 -8.59 5.47 -2.34
C ARG A 241 -8.34 5.13 -3.80
N TRP A 242 -9.36 4.69 -4.53
CA TRP A 242 -9.23 4.45 -5.97
C TRP A 242 -8.88 5.74 -6.71
N HIS A 243 -9.56 6.83 -6.38
CA HIS A 243 -9.35 8.13 -7.01
C HIS A 243 -7.96 8.71 -6.68
N LEU A 244 -7.54 8.60 -5.42
CA LEU A 244 -6.22 8.97 -4.93
C LEU A 244 -5.11 8.21 -5.67
N LEU A 245 -5.22 6.90 -5.84
CA LEU A 245 -4.27 6.09 -6.60
C LEU A 245 -4.33 6.32 -8.12
N LYS A 246 -5.38 6.97 -8.62
CA LYS A 246 -5.49 7.40 -10.01
C LYS A 246 -4.90 8.77 -10.26
N ASN A 247 -5.01 9.70 -9.32
CA ASN A 247 -4.70 11.10 -9.58
C ASN A 247 -3.55 11.66 -8.71
N GLY A 248 -3.21 10.99 -7.61
CA GLY A 248 -2.08 11.31 -6.75
C GLY A 248 -0.83 10.47 -7.05
N GLU A 249 0.11 10.46 -6.08
CA GLU A 249 1.33 9.66 -6.18
C GLU A 249 0.99 8.16 -6.09
N TYR A 250 1.49 7.35 -7.03
CA TYR A 250 1.15 5.93 -7.10
C TYR A 250 2.15 4.99 -6.40
N LEU A 251 3.39 5.43 -6.14
CA LEU A 251 4.42 4.58 -5.52
C LEU A 251 4.72 5.03 -4.09
N VAL A 252 3.66 5.18 -3.30
CA VAL A 252 3.70 5.66 -1.91
C VAL A 252 2.78 4.83 -1.03
N ASP A 253 3.05 4.77 0.26
CA ASP A 253 2.20 4.07 1.21
C ASP A 253 1.24 5.04 1.88
N TYR A 254 -0.02 5.02 1.45
CA TYR A 254 -1.09 5.83 2.05
C TYR A 254 -1.59 5.17 3.33
N GLY A 255 -1.54 5.92 4.43
CA GLY A 255 -2.05 5.49 5.74
C GLY A 255 -3.58 5.53 5.83
N ALA A 256 -4.08 5.44 7.07
CA ALA A 256 -5.50 5.52 7.35
C ALA A 256 -6.08 6.92 7.03
N PRO A 257 -7.27 7.01 6.41
CA PRO A 257 -7.92 8.27 6.13
C PRO A 257 -8.47 8.90 7.41
N LYS A 258 -8.38 10.22 7.51
CA LYS A 258 -8.96 11.03 8.59
C LYS A 258 -9.98 11.98 8.02
N MET A 259 -11.11 12.13 8.69
CA MET A 259 -12.09 13.16 8.34
C MET A 259 -11.73 14.46 9.06
N VAL A 260 -11.40 15.50 8.30
CA VAL A 260 -11.10 16.83 8.84
C VAL A 260 -12.22 17.79 8.46
N VAL A 261 -12.66 18.61 9.41
CA VAL A 261 -13.72 19.60 9.18
C VAL A 261 -13.18 21.00 9.44
N GLU A 262 -13.05 21.79 8.38
CA GLU A 262 -12.63 23.19 8.42
C GLU A 262 -13.82 24.08 8.02
N ASN A 263 -14.23 25.01 8.89
CA ASN A 263 -15.31 25.97 8.60
C ASN A 263 -16.63 25.34 8.09
N GLY A 264 -16.95 24.13 8.55
CA GLY A 264 -18.14 23.37 8.13
C GLY A 264 -17.98 22.59 6.83
N THR A 265 -16.83 22.69 6.17
CA THR A 265 -16.46 21.89 5.01
C THR A 265 -15.67 20.68 5.46
N GLN A 266 -16.01 19.50 4.95
CA GLN A 266 -15.33 18.24 5.30
C GLN A 266 -14.33 17.84 4.20
N HIS A 267 -13.20 17.30 4.62
CA HIS A 267 -12.11 16.84 3.77
C HIS A 267 -11.68 15.44 4.23
N ILE A 268 -11.25 14.60 3.29
CA ILE A 268 -10.55 13.35 3.63
C ILE A 268 -9.06 13.63 3.55
N VAL A 269 -8.37 13.45 4.67
CA VAL A 269 -6.94 13.72 4.81
C VAL A 269 -6.23 12.38 5.01
N VAL A 270 -5.25 12.08 4.16
CA VAL A 270 -4.56 10.79 4.14
C VAL A 270 -3.05 11.04 4.20
N PRO A 271 -2.41 10.85 5.36
CA PRO A 271 -0.96 10.95 5.45
C PRO A 271 -0.32 9.78 4.69
N TYR A 272 0.87 10.00 4.13
CA TYR A 272 1.54 8.96 3.36
C TYR A 272 3.05 8.95 3.56
N SER A 273 3.67 7.80 3.32
CA SER A 273 5.12 7.63 3.39
C SER A 273 5.72 7.27 2.03
N LYS A 274 6.94 7.75 1.78
CA LYS A 274 7.74 7.45 0.58
C LYS A 274 8.85 6.48 0.96
N PRO A 275 9.22 5.55 0.06
CA PRO A 275 10.38 4.71 0.28
C PRO A 275 11.67 5.49 -0.03
N THR A 276 12.61 5.46 0.91
CA THR A 276 14.00 5.89 0.69
C THR A 276 14.85 4.67 0.38
N PHE A 277 15.57 4.69 -0.74
CA PHE A 277 16.37 3.57 -1.20
C PHE A 277 17.81 3.65 -0.69
N HIS A 278 18.29 2.51 -0.19
CA HIS A 278 19.65 2.33 0.28
C HIS A 278 20.30 1.22 -0.52
N LEU A 279 21.52 1.43 -1.02
CA LEU A 279 22.25 0.43 -1.80
C LEU A 279 23.14 -0.46 -0.93
N THR A 280 23.64 0.07 0.19
CA THR A 280 24.62 -0.59 1.07
C THR A 280 24.09 -0.75 2.49
N PRO A 281 24.53 -1.78 3.25
CA PRO A 281 25.40 -2.88 2.81
C PRO A 281 24.66 -3.91 1.93
N ILE A 282 23.33 -3.94 1.99
CA ILE A 282 22.45 -4.75 1.15
C ILE A 282 21.35 -3.81 0.63
N PRO A 283 20.96 -3.88 -0.66
CA PRO A 283 19.86 -3.05 -1.17
C PRO A 283 18.56 -3.23 -0.38
N HIS A 284 18.05 -2.14 0.19
CA HIS A 284 16.82 -2.13 0.99
C HIS A 284 16.12 -0.77 0.91
N THR A 285 14.94 -0.65 1.51
CA THR A 285 14.22 0.61 1.63
C THR A 285 13.83 0.89 3.08
N THR A 286 13.79 2.17 3.45
CA THR A 286 13.18 2.63 4.71
C THR A 286 12.07 3.64 4.42
N PRO A 287 10.96 3.65 5.19
CA PRO A 287 9.90 4.62 4.97
C PRO A 287 10.25 5.99 5.57
N THR A 288 9.91 7.05 4.84
CA THR A 288 10.04 8.44 5.27
C THR A 288 8.72 9.17 5.06
N TRP A 289 8.40 10.17 5.88
CA TRP A 289 7.17 10.92 5.70
C TRP A 289 7.18 11.60 4.32
N GLY A 290 6.13 11.34 3.54
CA GLY A 290 5.99 11.81 2.17
C GLY A 290 5.19 13.10 2.05
N GLY A 291 4.36 13.39 3.06
CA GLY A 291 3.39 14.48 3.06
C GLY A 291 1.97 13.97 3.34
N VAL A 292 0.99 14.72 2.86
CA VAL A 292 -0.43 14.50 3.10
C VAL A 292 -1.23 14.67 1.81
N ALA A 293 -2.13 13.74 1.52
CA ALA A 293 -3.11 13.90 0.46
C ALA A 293 -4.45 14.39 1.04
N VAL A 294 -5.02 15.43 0.44
CA VAL A 294 -6.31 16.00 0.79
C VAL A 294 -7.29 15.74 -0.35
N VAL A 295 -8.42 15.14 -0.04
CA VAL A 295 -9.56 14.97 -0.95
C VAL A 295 -10.66 15.93 -0.53
N ASP A 296 -10.95 16.89 -1.39
CA ASP A 296 -11.98 17.90 -1.18
C ASP A 296 -13.39 17.33 -1.48
N PRO A 297 -14.48 18.01 -1.06
CA PRO A 297 -15.86 17.53 -1.28
C PRO A 297 -16.21 17.21 -2.73
N ASP A 298 -15.64 17.95 -3.67
CA ASP A 298 -15.84 17.77 -5.13
C ASP A 298 -15.01 16.59 -5.71
N GLY A 299 -14.24 15.90 -4.86
CA GLY A 299 -13.41 14.77 -5.25
C GLY A 299 -12.06 15.18 -5.82
N SER A 300 -11.74 16.48 -5.90
CA SER A 300 -10.40 16.92 -6.27
C SER A 300 -9.37 16.45 -5.23
N VAL A 301 -8.17 16.14 -5.71
CA VAL A 301 -7.07 15.60 -4.90
C VAL A 301 -5.90 16.55 -4.96
N ARG A 302 -5.41 16.94 -3.79
CA ARG A 302 -4.17 17.72 -3.64
C ARG A 302 -3.20 16.90 -2.80
N THR A 303 -2.00 16.72 -3.31
CA THR A 303 -0.91 16.12 -2.55
C THR A 303 0.00 17.24 -2.08
N LEU A 304 0.20 17.34 -0.78
CA LEU A 304 1.01 18.38 -0.14
C LEU A 304 2.26 17.71 0.45
N SER A 305 3.42 18.31 0.23
CA SER A 305 4.65 17.98 0.95
C SER A 305 4.51 18.26 2.46
N PRO A 306 5.41 17.73 3.31
CA PRO A 306 5.51 18.11 4.72
C PRO A 306 5.37 19.61 4.99
N GLU A 307 6.13 20.42 4.26
CA GLU A 307 6.18 21.88 4.42
C GLU A 307 4.87 22.53 3.98
N GLU A 308 4.34 22.17 2.81
CA GLU A 308 3.04 22.67 2.32
C GLU A 308 1.87 22.26 3.23
N SER A 309 1.99 21.09 3.88
CA SER A 309 0.97 20.59 4.80
C SER A 309 0.93 21.42 6.08
N ALA A 310 2.09 21.84 6.60
CA ALA A 310 2.19 22.69 7.78
C ALA A 310 1.63 24.11 7.56
N GLU A 311 1.71 24.62 6.33
CA GLU A 311 1.17 25.93 5.95
C GLU A 311 -0.33 25.90 5.58
N SER A 312 -0.93 24.71 5.43
CA SER A 312 -2.30 24.57 4.96
C SER A 312 -3.33 24.91 6.04
N PRO A 313 -4.27 25.86 5.80
CA PRO A 313 -5.32 26.20 6.76
C PRO A 313 -6.22 25.02 7.14
N VAL A 314 -6.54 24.15 6.17
CA VAL A 314 -7.36 22.94 6.36
C VAL A 314 -6.68 21.97 7.35
N LEU A 315 -5.35 21.95 7.37
CA LEU A 315 -4.55 20.99 8.13
C LEU A 315 -3.99 21.55 9.43
N ALA A 316 -4.29 22.81 9.75
CA ALA A 316 -3.81 23.47 10.96
C ALA A 316 -4.26 22.71 12.22
N GLY A 317 -3.28 22.37 13.07
CA GLY A 317 -3.51 21.66 14.33
C GLY A 317 -3.93 20.19 14.20
N GLN A 318 -3.92 19.63 12.99
CA GLN A 318 -4.16 18.19 12.79
C GLN A 318 -2.88 17.39 13.01
N GLN A 319 -3.03 16.11 13.37
CA GLN A 319 -1.92 15.17 13.33
C GLN A 319 -1.74 14.57 11.92
N LEU A 320 -0.74 15.09 11.22
CA LEU A 320 -0.39 14.87 9.82
C LEU A 320 0.68 13.80 9.63
N TYR A 321 1.52 13.59 10.63
CA TYR A 321 2.55 12.57 10.59
C TYR A 321 1.90 11.16 10.64
N PRO A 322 2.32 10.18 9.82
CA PRO A 322 1.67 8.87 9.79
C PRO A 322 1.89 8.08 11.09
N GLU A 323 0.80 7.62 11.72
CA GLU A 323 0.82 6.87 13.00
C GLU A 323 1.64 5.58 12.90
N ASP A 324 1.45 4.80 11.82
CA ASP A 324 2.22 3.59 11.56
C ASP A 324 3.71 3.87 11.40
N LEU A 325 4.07 5.01 10.81
CA LEU A 325 5.47 5.40 10.64
C LEU A 325 6.09 5.76 11.99
N ALA A 326 5.37 6.51 12.84
CA ALA A 326 5.82 6.86 14.19
C ALA A 326 6.07 5.60 15.01
N ARG A 327 5.10 4.68 15.01
CA ARG A 327 5.21 3.37 15.67
C ARG A 327 6.40 2.56 15.16
N LYS A 328 6.57 2.49 13.84
CA LYS A 328 7.62 1.71 13.19
C LYS A 328 9.01 2.26 13.48
N ARG A 329 9.17 3.60 13.53
CA ARG A 329 10.42 4.26 13.91
C ARG A 329 10.81 3.91 15.34
N VAL A 330 9.90 4.07 16.29
CA VAL A 330 10.15 3.71 17.70
C VAL A 330 10.46 2.21 17.83
N ALA A 331 9.67 1.34 17.21
CA ALA A 331 9.89 -0.11 17.24
C ALA A 331 11.24 -0.54 16.62
N ALA A 332 11.73 0.20 15.62
CA ALA A 332 13.02 -0.08 15.00
C ALA A 332 14.19 0.17 15.95
N THR A 333 14.06 1.08 16.91
CA THR A 333 15.14 1.41 17.87
C THR A 333 15.58 0.24 18.76
N LYS A 334 14.88 -0.90 18.73
CA LYS A 334 15.40 -2.16 19.26
C LYS A 334 16.77 -2.56 18.70
N TYR A 335 17.10 -2.08 17.50
CA TYR A 335 18.40 -2.28 16.84
C TYR A 335 19.45 -1.21 17.22
N ARG A 336 19.20 -0.33 18.20
CA ARG A 336 20.12 0.76 18.60
C ARG A 336 21.52 0.32 18.99
N ASN A 337 21.66 -0.91 19.47
CA ASN A 337 22.96 -1.52 19.81
C ASN A 337 23.43 -2.52 18.72
N GLY A 338 22.85 -2.42 17.52
CA GLY A 338 23.19 -3.22 16.35
C GLY A 338 22.46 -4.57 16.27
N ILE A 339 22.46 -5.13 15.05
CA ILE A 339 21.78 -6.39 14.72
C ILE A 339 22.28 -7.56 15.60
N VAL A 340 23.60 -7.65 15.82
CA VAL A 340 24.18 -8.75 16.60
C VAL A 340 23.66 -8.74 18.03
N ASN A 341 23.58 -7.56 18.65
CA ASN A 341 23.03 -7.42 20.00
C ASN A 341 21.59 -7.93 20.07
N THR A 342 20.73 -7.51 19.14
CA THR A 342 19.31 -7.91 19.05
C THR A 342 19.10 -9.42 18.89
N PHE A 343 20.11 -10.19 18.45
CA PHE A 343 20.01 -11.65 18.30
C PHE A 343 20.85 -12.43 19.31
N THR A 344 21.55 -11.75 20.23
CA THR A 344 22.48 -12.43 21.17
C THR A 344 22.31 -11.94 22.60
N SER A 345 22.74 -10.72 22.89
CA SER A 345 22.85 -10.18 24.24
C SER A 345 21.64 -9.36 24.69
N HIS A 346 20.85 -8.84 23.72
CA HIS A 346 19.65 -8.04 23.98
C HIS A 346 19.90 -6.84 24.91
N GLU A 347 21.12 -6.29 24.92
CA GLU A 347 21.51 -5.17 25.79
C GLU A 347 20.71 -3.93 25.39
N ASP A 348 20.01 -3.36 26.38
CA ASP A 348 19.08 -2.25 26.21
C ASP A 348 18.11 -2.45 25.04
N GLU A 349 17.71 -3.67 24.71
CA GLU A 349 16.67 -3.88 23.70
C GLU A 349 15.30 -3.49 24.28
N ILE A 350 14.47 -2.85 23.45
CA ILE A 350 13.10 -2.48 23.80
C ILE A 350 12.11 -3.04 22.78
N GLU A 351 10.87 -3.14 23.22
CA GLU A 351 9.72 -3.42 22.38
C GLU A 351 8.56 -2.46 22.68
N VAL A 352 7.75 -2.18 21.66
CA VAL A 352 6.53 -1.37 21.86
C VAL A 352 5.59 -2.15 22.76
N ALA A 353 5.21 -1.56 23.89
CA ALA A 353 4.42 -2.24 24.89
C ALA A 353 3.08 -2.72 24.27
N PRO A 354 2.73 -4.01 24.41
CA PRO A 354 1.47 -4.52 23.90
C PRO A 354 0.31 -3.94 24.70
N LEU A 355 -0.78 -3.61 24.01
CA LEU A 355 -1.99 -3.12 24.65
C LEU A 355 -3.06 -4.22 24.70
N PRO A 356 -3.66 -4.49 25.87
CA PRO A 356 -4.88 -5.29 25.93
C PRO A 356 -6.08 -4.45 25.46
N GLY A 357 -6.87 -4.94 24.51
CA GLY A 357 -8.16 -4.32 24.16
C GLY A 357 -8.52 -4.29 22.67
N ASP A 358 -9.51 -3.45 22.36
CA ASP A 358 -10.27 -3.37 21.10
C ASP A 358 -9.54 -2.61 19.96
N ASP A 359 -8.38 -3.10 19.52
CA ASP A 359 -7.64 -2.61 18.33
C ASP A 359 -7.23 -1.12 18.33
N ASN A 360 -7.10 -0.48 19.50
CA ASN A 360 -6.61 0.91 19.63
C ASN A 360 -5.12 0.90 19.98
N ASP A 361 -4.30 0.52 19.00
CA ASP A 361 -2.85 0.39 19.14
C ASP A 361 -2.15 1.73 19.34
N GLN A 362 -0.94 1.68 19.92
CA GLN A 362 -0.03 2.83 19.98
C GLN A 362 0.43 3.21 18.56
N PRO A 363 0.70 4.49 18.25
CA PRO A 363 0.84 5.61 19.18
C PRO A 363 -0.48 6.18 19.70
N PHE A 364 -0.45 6.73 20.91
CA PHE A 364 -1.55 7.53 21.41
C PHE A 364 -1.43 8.97 20.98
N PHE A 365 -2.45 9.49 20.30
CA PHE A 365 -2.57 10.93 20.07
C PHE A 365 -2.88 11.68 21.38
N VAL A 366 -2.10 12.72 21.64
CA VAL A 366 -2.25 13.67 22.75
C VAL A 366 -2.16 15.08 22.19
N LEU A 367 -3.10 15.94 22.54
CA LEU A 367 -2.99 17.36 22.25
C LEU A 367 -2.25 18.03 23.42
N THR A 368 -1.12 18.65 23.13
CA THR A 368 -0.28 19.36 24.10
C THR A 368 -0.39 20.86 23.89
N GLU A 369 0.11 21.65 24.84
CA GLU A 369 0.23 23.11 24.67
C GLU A 369 1.10 23.51 23.46
N GLU A 370 2.01 22.64 23.03
CA GLU A 370 2.88 22.85 21.88
C GLU A 370 2.29 22.34 20.56
N GLY A 371 1.17 21.59 20.62
CA GLY A 371 0.49 21.05 19.45
C GLY A 371 0.20 19.55 19.53
N PRO A 372 -0.21 18.93 18.41
CA PRO A 372 -0.52 17.51 18.35
C PRO A 372 0.74 16.66 18.52
N GLN A 373 0.70 15.66 19.40
CA GLN A 373 1.79 14.72 19.62
C GLN A 373 1.32 13.28 19.60
N TYR A 374 2.24 12.39 19.24
CA TYR A 374 2.11 10.96 19.40
C TYR A 374 2.96 10.48 20.57
N VAL A 375 2.38 9.64 21.43
CA VAL A 375 3.07 9.03 22.56
C VAL A 375 3.18 7.53 22.34
N VAL A 376 4.39 6.99 22.43
CA VAL A 376 4.68 5.56 22.38
C VAL A 376 5.41 5.14 23.65
N ALA A 377 4.78 4.26 24.42
CA ALA A 377 5.35 3.58 25.57
C ALA A 377 6.03 2.28 25.13
N VAL A 378 7.24 2.06 25.63
CA VAL A 378 8.05 0.88 25.32
C VAL A 378 8.52 0.20 26.60
N GLU A 379 8.68 -1.11 26.54
CA GLU A 379 9.15 -1.97 27.61
C GLU A 379 10.49 -2.63 27.23
N PRO A 380 11.29 -3.10 28.20
CA PRO A 380 12.47 -3.89 27.90
C PRO A 380 12.09 -5.19 27.21
N TYR A 381 12.91 -5.65 26.27
CA TYR A 381 12.71 -6.93 25.60
C TYR A 381 12.53 -8.10 26.57
N GLY A 382 11.51 -8.92 26.33
CA GLY A 382 11.26 -10.18 27.04
C GLY A 382 10.03 -10.10 27.95
N GLU A 383 10.01 -10.89 29.03
CA GLU A 383 8.86 -10.91 29.95
C GLU A 383 8.88 -9.75 30.97
N ALA A 384 9.69 -8.72 30.74
CA ALA A 384 9.82 -7.58 31.63
C ALA A 384 8.76 -6.52 31.31
N GLN A 385 7.57 -6.63 31.89
CA GLN A 385 6.41 -5.75 31.62
C GLN A 385 6.49 -4.35 32.27
N GLY A 386 7.70 -3.82 32.47
CA GLY A 386 7.92 -2.51 33.07
C GLY A 386 8.05 -1.42 32.01
N LEU A 387 7.46 -0.24 32.25
CA LEU A 387 7.71 0.91 31.38
C LEU A 387 9.21 1.28 31.41
N ARG A 388 9.88 1.24 30.26
CA ARG A 388 11.31 1.56 30.11
C ARG A 388 11.52 2.99 29.65
N GLU A 389 10.88 3.34 28.55
CA GLU A 389 10.97 4.67 27.93
C GLU A 389 9.58 5.12 27.46
N VAL A 390 9.41 6.43 27.34
CA VAL A 390 8.25 7.05 26.69
C VAL A 390 8.79 7.95 25.59
N TRP A 391 8.30 7.74 24.38
CA TRP A 391 8.69 8.45 23.18
C TRP A 391 7.57 9.42 22.81
N THR A 392 7.91 10.69 22.65
CA THR A 392 7.03 11.70 22.04
C THR A 392 7.50 11.99 20.63
N ILE A 393 6.56 12.06 19.70
CA ILE A 393 6.79 12.40 18.31
C ILE A 393 5.86 13.55 17.98
N ASP A 394 6.36 14.59 17.31
CA ASP A 394 5.52 15.65 16.76
C ASP A 394 4.49 15.01 15.81
N GLY A 395 3.21 15.22 16.10
CA GLY A 395 2.13 14.68 15.29
C GLY A 395 1.91 15.48 14.01
N GLN A 396 2.44 16.70 13.92
CA GLN A 396 2.26 17.59 12.77
C GLN A 396 3.41 17.49 11.76
N THR A 397 4.65 17.22 12.19
CA THR A 397 5.84 17.24 11.31
C THR A 397 6.72 15.99 11.36
#